data_AF-A0AA42FRU2-F1
#
_entry.id   AF-A0AA42FRU2-F1
#
_cell.length_a   1.000
_cell.length_b   1.000
_cell.length_c   1.000
_cell.angle_alpha   90.00
_cell.angle_beta   90.00
_cell.angle_gamma   90.00
#
_symmetry.space_group_name_H-M   'P 1'
#
loop_
_entity.id
_entity.type
_entity.pdbx_description
1 polymer ?
#
loop_
_entity_poly.entity_id
_entity_poly.type
_entity_poly.pdbx_seq_one_letter_code
_entity_poly.pdbx_strand_id
1 'polypeptide(L)' 'MKNLGLVYELYQRHLSNEIDFFLNKLIQVDKAKVLALAKTEFDYLSPKEIDMAIENDYMTGLCSHGLDPDCCPLGCGDL' A
#
# COMPACT_ATOMS: atom_id res chain seq x y z
N MET A 1 3.23 0.36 17.63
CA MET A 1 3.66 0.45 16.21
C MET A 1 4.27 -0.90 15.84
N LYS A 2 3.53 -1.73 15.10
CA LYS A 2 4.01 -3.02 14.59
C LYS A 2 4.81 -2.73 13.32
N ASN A 3 6.07 -3.18 13.28
CA ASN A 3 7.00 -3.26 12.14
C ASN A 3 6.45 -2.72 10.81
N LEU A 4 6.53 -1.40 10.61
CA LEU A 4 6.39 -0.83 9.26
C LEU A 4 7.69 -1.19 8.54
N GLY A 5 7.59 -2.21 7.68
CA GLY A 5 8.72 -2.80 6.98
C GLY A 5 9.56 -1.74 6.26
N LEU A 6 10.86 -1.95 6.24
CA LEU A 6 11.86 -1.14 5.55
C LEU A 6 11.74 -1.24 4.01
N VAL A 7 10.59 -1.66 3.49
CA VAL A 7 10.32 -1.97 2.08
C VAL A 7 9.28 -0.98 1.60
N TYR A 8 9.63 -0.23 0.57
CA TYR A 8 8.88 0.93 0.11
C TYR A 8 7.47 0.56 -0.35
N GLU A 9 7.32 -0.55 -1.07
CA GLU A 9 6.06 -1.06 -1.60
C GLU A 9 5.07 -1.38 -0.47
N LEU A 10 5.56 -2.03 0.59
CA LEU A 10 4.77 -2.35 1.76
C LEU A 10 4.38 -1.09 2.54
N TYR A 11 5.32 -0.16 2.73
CA TYR A 11 5.05 1.16 3.32
C TYR A 11 3.96 1.90 2.54
N GLN A 12 4.09 2.01 1.23
CA GLN A 12 3.20 2.76 0.35
C GLN A 12 1.76 2.20 0.39
N ARG A 13 1.61 0.88 0.30
CA ARG A 13 0.31 0.19 0.37
C ARG A 13 -0.35 0.37 1.73
N HIS A 14 0.42 0.18 2.82
CA HIS A 14 -0.11 0.37 4.17
C HIS A 14 -0.54 1.80 4.43
N LEU A 15 0.31 2.78 4.09
CA LEU A 15 -0.01 4.18 4.28
C LEU A 15 -1.25 4.58 3.48
N SER A 16 -1.35 4.12 2.23
CA SER A 16 -2.51 4.38 1.38
C SER A 16 -3.80 3.81 1.96
N ASN A 17 -3.77 2.56 2.47
CA ASN A 17 -4.91 1.95 3.15
C ASN A 17 -5.33 2.71 4.41
N GLU A 18 -4.37 3.19 5.20
CA GLU A 18 -4.66 4.03 6.38
C GLU A 18 -5.28 5.36 5.96
N ILE A 19 -4.77 6.01 4.91
CA ILE A 19 -5.35 7.24 4.35
C ILE A 19 -6.80 7.01 3.93
N ASP A 20 -7.09 5.90 3.23
CA ASP A 20 -8.46 5.55 2.84
C ASP A 20 -9.38 5.34 4.05
N PHE A 21 -8.88 4.67 5.09
CA PHE A 21 -9.61 4.52 6.35
C PHE A 21 -9.96 5.88 6.99
N PHE A 22 -9.04 6.85 6.98
CA PHE A 22 -9.31 8.19 7.48
C PHE A 22 -10.24 9.00 6.56
N LEU A 23 -10.09 8.89 5.25
CA LEU A 23 -10.95 9.57 4.27
C LEU A 23 -12.42 9.19 4.43
N ASN A 24 -12.72 7.96 4.83
CA ASN A 24 -14.09 7.51 5.10
C ASN A 24 -14.79 8.28 6.24
N LYS A 25 -14.03 8.98 7.09
CA LYS A 25 -14.56 9.76 8.22
C LYS A 25 -14.73 11.25 7.91
N LEU A 26 -14.29 11.71 6.74
CA LEU A 26 -14.29 13.13 6.37
C LEU A 26 -15.51 13.51 5.52
N ILE A 27 -15.86 14.80 5.52
CA ILE A 27 -16.82 15.38 4.56
C ILE A 27 -16.18 15.51 3.18
N GLN A 28 -17.00 15.48 2.12
CA GLN A 28 -16.52 15.37 0.73
C GLN A 28 -15.55 16.47 0.31
N VAL A 29 -15.76 17.71 0.78
CA VAL A 29 -14.89 18.85 0.43
C VAL A 29 -13.46 18.70 0.96
N ASP A 30 -13.30 18.03 2.10
CA ASP A 30 -11.98 17.81 2.71
C ASP A 30 -11.30 16.58 2.11
N LYS A 31 -12.08 15.57 1.67
CA LYS A 31 -11.52 14.37 0.99
C LYS A 31 -10.68 14.74 -0.23
N ALA A 32 -11.17 15.65 -1.07
CA ALA A 32 -10.45 16.05 -2.28
C ALA A 32 -9.10 16.72 -1.96
N LYS A 33 -9.07 17.57 -0.93
CA LYS A 33 -7.83 18.24 -0.48
C LYS A 33 -6.84 17.25 0.12
N VAL A 34 -7.33 16.35 0.98
CA VAL A 34 -6.50 15.31 1.61
C VAL A 34 -5.94 14.36 0.56
N LEU A 35 -6.74 13.93 -0.43
CA LEU A 35 -6.27 13.09 -1.53
C LEU A 35 -5.22 13.79 -2.39
N ALA A 36 -5.38 15.09 -2.67
CA ALA A 36 -4.37 15.85 -3.40
C ALA A 36 -3.03 15.88 -2.65
N LEU A 37 -3.06 16.19 -1.35
CA LEU A 37 -1.88 16.18 -0.49
C LEU A 37 -1.26 14.77 -0.38
N ALA A 38 -2.09 13.75 -0.23
CA ALA A 38 -1.66 12.36 -0.15
C ALA A 38 -0.90 11.92 -1.41
N LYS A 39 -1.36 12.35 -2.59
CA LYS A 39 -0.68 12.07 -3.86
C LYS A 39 0.63 12.84 -4.01
N THR A 40 0.73 14.07 -3.52
CA THR A 40 1.95 14.89 -3.71
C THR A 40 3.04 14.57 -2.69
N GLU A 41 2.69 14.27 -1.44
CA GLU A 41 3.65 14.14 -0.35
C GLU A 41 3.97 12.69 0.03
N PHE A 42 3.07 11.75 -0.31
CA PHE A 42 3.11 10.39 0.25
C PHE A 42 2.96 9.29 -0.80
N ASP A 43 3.05 9.62 -2.10
CA ASP A 43 2.90 8.69 -3.22
C ASP A 43 1.66 7.80 -3.09
N TYR A 44 0.54 8.38 -2.62
CA TYR A 44 -0.68 7.64 -2.38
C TYR A 44 -1.16 6.86 -3.61
N LEU A 45 -1.51 5.59 -3.39
CA LEU A 45 -2.14 4.72 -4.35
C LEU A 45 -3.60 4.49 -3.96
N SER A 46 -4.50 4.61 -4.93
CA SER A 46 -5.89 4.19 -4.75
C SER A 46 -6.00 2.65 -4.58
N PRO A 47 -7.10 2.14 -4.02
CA PRO A 47 -7.30 0.69 -3.86
C PRO A 47 -7.09 -0.08 -5.17
N LYS A 48 -7.57 0.47 -6.29
CA LYS A 48 -7.41 -0.14 -7.61
C LYS A 48 -5.94 -0.17 -8.06
N GLU A 49 -5.17 0.87 -7.78
CA GLU A 49 -3.75 0.92 -8.12
C GLU A 49 -2.95 -0.07 -7.26
N ILE A 50 -3.34 -0.26 -5.99
CA ILE A 50 -2.76 -1.30 -5.12
C ILE A 50 -3.06 -2.69 -5.68
N ASP A 51 -4.30 -2.98 -6.06
CA ASP A 51 -4.68 -4.28 -6.63
C ASP A 51 -3.89 -4.59 -7.91
N MET A 52 -3.75 -3.60 -8.80
CA MET A 52 -2.96 -3.73 -10.02
C MET A 52 -1.47 -3.95 -9.72
N ALA A 53 -0.91 -3.28 -8.71
CA ALA A 53 0.48 -3.46 -8.30
C ALA A 53 0.71 -4.87 -7.73
N ILE A 54 -0.22 -5.38 -6.92
CA ILE A 54 -0.17 -6.74 -6.38
C ILE A 54 -0.28 -7.78 -7.51
N GLU A 55 -1.16 -7.57 -8.48
CA GLU A 55 -1.27 -8.47 -9.65
C GLU A 55 0.05 -8.49 -10.45
N ASN A 56 0.65 -7.33 -10.68
CA ASN A 56 1.94 -7.24 -11.35
C ASN A 56 3.06 -7.94 -10.55
N ASP A 57 3.10 -7.76 -9.22
CA ASP A 57 4.06 -8.45 -8.35
C ASP A 57 3.97 -9.97 -8.54
N TYR A 58 2.76 -10.52 -8.49
CA TYR A 58 2.53 -11.95 -8.74
C TYR A 58 3.02 -12.40 -10.11
N MET A 59 2.76 -11.62 -11.17
CA MET A 59 3.23 -11.92 -12.51
C MET A 59 4.77 -11.89 -12.64
N THR A 60 5.45 -11.16 -11.76
CA THR A 60 6.91 -11.09 -11.68
C THR A 60 7.53 -12.07 -10.67
N GLY A 61 6.71 -12.88 -10.00
CA GLY A 61 7.16 -13.87 -9.01
C GLY A 61 7.37 -13.32 -7.60
N LEU A 62 6.94 -12.08 -7.33
CA LEU A 62 6.94 -11.49 -6.00
C LEU A 62 5.65 -11.87 -5.26
N CYS A 63 5.71 -11.90 -3.92
CA CYS A 63 4.52 -12.05 -3.09
C CYS A 63 3.67 -10.75 -3.09
N SER A 64 2.46 -10.80 -2.52
CA SER A 64 1.57 -9.64 -2.38
C SER A 64 2.15 -8.47 -1.56
N HIS A 65 3.28 -8.67 -0.89
CA HIS A 65 4.01 -7.63 -0.17
C HIS A 65 5.14 -6.99 -1.01
N GLY A 66 5.25 -7.34 -2.30
CA GLY A 66 6.26 -6.80 -3.21
C GLY A 66 7.67 -7.35 -2.97
N LEU A 67 7.79 -8.52 -2.33
CA LEU A 67 9.06 -9.14 -1.98
C LEU A 67 9.18 -10.52 -2.59
N ASP A 68 10.42 -10.95 -2.82
CA ASP A 68 10.69 -12.36 -3.08
C ASP A 68 10.06 -13.21 -1.95
N PRO A 69 9.24 -14.23 -2.28
CA PRO A 69 8.56 -15.05 -1.28
C PRO A 69 9.50 -15.62 -0.22
N ASP A 70 10.69 -16.07 -0.60
CA ASP A 70 11.68 -16.69 0.30
C ASP A 70 12.39 -15.66 1.20
N CYS A 71 12.27 -14.38 0.87
CA CYS A 71 12.84 -13.26 1.62
C CYS A 71 11.79 -12.47 2.41
N CYS A 72 10.51 -12.81 2.28
CA CYS A 72 9.43 -12.06 2.90
C CYS A 72 9.41 -12.31 4.42
N PRO A 73 9.50 -11.27 5.29
CA PRO A 73 9.51 -11.44 6.74
C PRO A 73 8.16 -11.91 7.31
N LEU A 74 7.12 -12.00 6.46
CA LEU A 74 5.82 -12.55 6.80
C LEU A 74 5.70 -14.06 6.47
N GLY A 75 6.77 -14.70 5.97
CA GLY A 75 6.81 -16.14 5.69
C GLY A 75 6.03 -16.54 4.44
N CYS A 76 6.04 -15.71 3.40
CA CYS A 76 5.28 -16.00 2.16
C CYS A 76 5.84 -17.18 1.35
N GLY A 77 7.13 -17.50 1.48
CA GLY A 77 7.77 -18.66 0.84
C GLY A 77 7.61 -19.98 1.60
N ASP A 78 7.06 -19.94 2.83
CA ASP A 78 6.86 -21.12 3.67
C ASP A 78 5.50 -21.84 3.41
N LEU A 79 4.81 -21.49 2.31
CA LEU A 79 3.43 -21.91 1.98
C LEU A 79 3.35 -23.11 1.02
#